data_AF-A0A7Z9HS13-F1
#
_entry.id   AF-A0A7Z9HS13-F1
#
_cell.length_a   1.000
_cell.length_b   1.000
_cell.length_c   1.000
_cell.angle_alpha   90.00
_cell.angle_beta   90.00
_cell.angle_gamma   90.00
#
_symmetry.space_group_name_H-M   'P 1'
#
loop_
_entity.id
_entity.type
_entity.pdbx_description
1 polymer ?
#
loop_
_entity_poly.entity_id
_entity_poly.type
_entity_poly.pdbx_seq_one_letter_code
_entity_poly.pdbx_strand_id
1 'polypeptide(L)'
;MHSPSTSPQQKDLFIVWLIWSGLLLTLITITLIGHFNGDQYRLNPPNNSLVFLRTVFYGLAIITFPVTNVIRHIMVRLNQTMPGDKTAKTRYQLTTLISMLAADSIGFYGVTLYLWGDPINTLYIFSLLSALAFFLYRPKWDEYHAIHEALINRSNITND
;
A
#
# COMPACT_ATOMS: atom_id res chain seq x y z
N MET A 1 -21.51 9.52 30.45
CA MET A 1 -20.49 10.16 29.60
C MET A 1 -19.37 9.14 29.41
N HIS A 2 -19.47 8.34 28.34
CA HIS A 2 -18.55 7.23 28.07
C HIS A 2 -17.23 7.81 27.58
N SER A 3 -16.20 7.80 28.41
CA SER A 3 -14.82 7.89 27.92
C SER A 3 -14.59 6.66 27.02
N PRO A 4 -14.17 6.82 25.76
CA PRO A 4 -13.83 5.69 24.94
C PRO A 4 -12.55 5.10 25.53
N SER A 5 -12.68 3.96 26.20
CA SER A 5 -11.54 3.11 26.55
C SER A 5 -10.89 2.69 25.24
N THR A 6 -9.90 3.45 24.79
CA THR A 6 -9.05 3.02 23.68
C THR A 6 -8.33 1.77 24.13
N SER A 7 -8.83 0.61 23.72
CA SER A 7 -8.19 -0.67 24.02
C SER A 7 -6.74 -0.62 23.50
N PRO A 8 -5.78 -1.30 24.15
CA PRO A 8 -4.38 -1.33 23.70
C PRO A 8 -4.24 -1.64 22.20
N GLN A 9 -5.19 -2.40 21.64
CA GLN A 9 -5.30 -2.76 20.24
C GLN A 9 -5.59 -1.57 19.29
N GLN A 10 -6.31 -0.53 19.72
CA GLN A 10 -6.55 0.67 18.89
C GLN A 10 -5.29 1.51 18.68
N LYS A 11 -4.40 1.57 19.68
CA LYS A 11 -3.10 2.24 19.55
C LYS A 11 -2.16 1.51 18.59
N ASP A 12 -2.32 0.21 18.43
CA ASP A 12 -1.40 -0.63 17.65
C ASP A 12 -1.51 -0.41 16.14
N LEU A 13 -2.72 -0.09 15.63
CA LEU A 13 -2.93 0.23 14.21
C LEU A 13 -2.80 1.72 13.90
N PHE A 14 -2.76 2.60 14.91
CA PHE A 14 -2.67 4.05 14.70
C PHE A 14 -1.44 4.44 13.86
N ILE A 15 -0.27 3.82 14.13
CA ILE A 15 0.96 4.07 13.36
C ILE A 15 0.77 3.69 11.88
N VAL A 16 0.14 2.56 11.60
CA VAL A 16 -0.05 2.09 10.22
C VAL A 16 -1.05 2.97 9.47
N TRP A 17 -2.08 3.46 10.16
CA TRP A 17 -3.02 4.43 9.63
C TRP A 17 -2.36 5.80 9.38
N LEU A 18 -1.45 6.22 10.27
CA LEU A 18 -0.67 7.44 10.09
C LEU A 18 0.23 7.33 8.85
N ILE A 19 0.95 6.22 8.68
CA ILE A 19 1.75 5.95 7.47
C ILE A 19 0.89 5.99 6.20
N TRP A 20 -0.26 5.32 6.22
CA TRP A 20 -1.20 5.34 5.10
C TRP A 20 -1.63 6.76 4.73
N SER A 21 -2.01 7.57 5.72
CA SER A 21 -2.41 8.96 5.48
C SER A 21 -1.27 9.81 4.95
N GLY A 22 -0.04 9.58 5.43
CA GLY A 22 1.17 10.24 4.95
C GLY A 22 1.45 9.92 3.48
N LEU A 23 1.43 8.64 3.10
CA LEU A 23 1.64 8.21 1.71
C LEU A 23 0.58 8.79 0.77
N LEU A 24 -0.69 8.78 1.18
CA LEU A 24 -1.77 9.34 0.39
C LEU A 24 -1.63 10.86 0.22
N LEU A 25 -1.23 11.57 1.29
CA LEU A 25 -0.95 13.00 1.22
C LEU A 25 0.24 13.31 0.31
N THR A 26 1.31 12.51 0.37
CA THR A 26 2.46 12.62 -0.53
C THR A 26 2.04 12.42 -1.99
N LEU A 27 1.22 11.41 -2.27
CA LEU A 27 0.70 11.15 -3.62
C LEU A 27 -0.11 12.35 -4.16
N ILE A 28 -1.00 12.92 -3.33
CA ILE A 28 -1.75 14.13 -3.67
C ILE A 28 -0.80 15.29 -3.94
N THR A 29 0.17 15.51 -3.07
CA THR A 29 1.12 16.62 -3.16
C THR A 29 1.93 16.54 -4.46
N ILE A 30 2.47 15.36 -4.80
CA ILE A 30 3.22 15.16 -6.05
C ILE A 30 2.32 15.37 -7.28
N THR A 31 1.07 14.89 -7.23
CA THR A 31 0.12 15.08 -8.32
C THR A 31 -0.22 16.57 -8.52
N LEU A 32 -0.38 17.34 -7.44
CA LEU A 32 -0.60 18.78 -7.49
C LEU A 32 0.63 19.54 -8.02
N ILE A 33 1.83 19.17 -7.58
CA ILE A 33 3.07 19.76 -8.10
C ILE A 33 3.18 19.52 -9.61
N GLY A 34 2.89 18.29 -10.07
CA GLY A 34 2.86 17.95 -11.48
C GLY A 34 1.82 18.77 -12.26
N HIS A 35 0.64 19.00 -11.69
CA HIS A 35 -0.41 19.78 -12.34
C HIS A 35 -0.05 21.26 -12.52
N PHE A 36 0.52 21.91 -11.49
CA PHE A 36 0.78 23.35 -11.53
C PHE A 36 2.13 23.72 -12.14
N ASN A 37 3.19 22.96 -11.86
CA ASN A 37 4.58 23.32 -12.23
C ASN A 37 5.28 22.24 -13.03
N GLY A 38 4.58 21.16 -13.39
CA GLY A 38 5.25 19.95 -13.82
C GLY A 38 5.94 20.03 -15.17
N ASP A 39 5.53 20.96 -16.06
CA ASP A 39 6.20 21.16 -17.35
C ASP A 39 7.66 21.61 -17.23
N GLN A 40 8.03 22.24 -16.11
CA GLN A 40 9.42 22.66 -15.85
C GLN A 40 10.34 21.49 -15.49
N TYR A 41 9.78 20.36 -15.03
CA TYR A 41 10.54 19.22 -14.52
C TYR A 41 10.64 18.06 -15.54
N ARG A 42 10.12 18.25 -16.76
CA ARG A 42 10.09 17.22 -17.80
C ARG A 42 11.40 17.19 -18.58
N LEU A 43 12.01 16.00 -18.68
CA LEU A 43 13.28 15.79 -19.39
C LEU A 43 13.13 15.75 -20.93
N ASN A 44 11.92 15.51 -21.45
CA ASN A 44 11.57 15.44 -22.88
C ASN A 44 12.63 14.75 -23.80
N PRO A 45 12.98 13.48 -23.55
CA PRO A 45 13.86 12.69 -24.42
C PRO A 45 13.15 12.28 -25.72
N PRO A 46 13.90 11.82 -26.74
CA PRO A 46 13.32 11.42 -28.03
C PRO A 46 12.21 10.36 -27.91
N ASN A 47 11.13 10.55 -28.68
CA ASN A 47 9.84 9.86 -28.57
C ASN A 47 9.89 8.33 -28.50
N ASN A 48 10.90 7.69 -29.10
CA ASN A 48 10.95 6.23 -29.20
C ASN A 48 11.12 5.56 -27.82
N SER A 49 11.81 6.20 -26.89
CA SER A 49 12.02 5.69 -25.53
C SER A 49 10.76 5.78 -24.66
N LEU A 50 9.91 6.78 -24.90
CA LEU A 50 8.69 7.01 -24.12
C LEU A 50 7.63 5.93 -24.36
N VAL A 51 7.46 5.49 -25.60
CA VAL A 51 6.47 4.45 -25.95
C VAL A 51 6.83 3.11 -25.30
N PHE A 52 8.12 2.74 -25.33
CA PHE A 52 8.61 1.53 -24.66
C PHE A 52 8.40 1.61 -23.15
N LEU A 53 8.81 2.73 -22.53
CA LEU A 53 8.71 2.94 -21.09
C LEU A 53 7.25 2.89 -20.61
N ARG A 54 6.34 3.54 -21.36
CA ARG A 54 4.90 3.51 -21.09
C ARG A 54 4.37 2.07 -21.12
N THR A 55 4.72 1.32 -22.16
CA THR A 55 4.25 -0.08 -22.30
C THR A 55 4.71 -0.95 -21.13
N VAL A 56 5.98 -0.82 -20.73
CA VAL A 56 6.55 -1.57 -19.60
C VAL A 56 5.86 -1.21 -18.28
N PHE A 57 5.76 0.07 -17.95
CA PHE A 57 5.18 0.49 -16.66
C PHE A 57 3.68 0.24 -16.57
N TYR A 58 2.92 0.37 -17.67
CA TYR A 58 1.51 -0.01 -17.68
C TYR A 58 1.35 -1.52 -17.50
N GLY A 59 2.18 -2.32 -18.18
CA GLY A 59 2.21 -3.77 -17.99
C GLY A 59 2.53 -4.15 -16.54
N LEU A 60 3.53 -3.49 -15.93
CA LEU A 60 3.89 -3.68 -14.53
C LEU A 60 2.73 -3.28 -13.61
N ALA A 61 2.07 -2.14 -13.80
CA ALA A 61 0.93 -1.76 -12.97
C ALA A 61 -0.22 -2.77 -13.04
N ILE A 62 -0.55 -3.28 -14.24
CA ILE A 62 -1.60 -4.28 -14.45
C ILE A 62 -1.27 -5.58 -13.72
N ILE A 63 0.01 -5.99 -13.66
CA ILE A 63 0.45 -7.21 -12.97
C ILE A 63 0.59 -6.98 -11.46
N THR A 64 1.19 -5.87 -11.04
CA THR A 64 1.45 -5.53 -9.64
C THR A 64 0.15 -5.46 -8.85
N PHE A 65 -0.93 -4.96 -9.43
CA PHE A 65 -2.22 -4.84 -8.76
C PHE A 65 -2.79 -6.19 -8.26
N PRO A 66 -3.04 -7.21 -9.11
CA PRO A 66 -3.50 -8.53 -8.65
C PRO A 66 -2.45 -9.28 -7.83
N VAL A 67 -1.16 -9.17 -8.17
CA VAL A 67 -0.08 -9.82 -7.41
C VAL A 67 -0.05 -9.30 -5.97
N THR A 68 -0.21 -8.00 -5.76
CA THR A 68 -0.28 -7.41 -4.41
C THR A 68 -1.45 -7.96 -3.61
N ASN A 69 -2.61 -8.15 -4.26
CA ASN A 69 -3.78 -8.71 -3.62
C ASN A 69 -3.55 -10.17 -3.19
N VAL A 70 -2.92 -10.98 -4.05
CA VAL A 70 -2.56 -12.37 -3.74
C VAL A 70 -1.54 -12.44 -2.61
N ILE A 71 -0.49 -11.61 -2.65
CA ILE A 71 0.53 -11.53 -1.60
C ILE A 71 -0.15 -11.19 -0.27
N ARG A 72 -1.02 -10.18 -0.22
CA ARG A 72 -1.74 -9.82 1.01
C ARG A 72 -2.57 -10.99 1.53
N HIS A 73 -3.32 -11.65 0.66
CA HIS A 73 -4.13 -12.80 1.06
C HIS A 73 -3.28 -13.92 1.68
N ILE A 74 -2.16 -14.27 1.03
CA ILE A 74 -1.23 -15.30 1.52
C ILE A 74 -0.61 -14.88 2.84
N MET A 75 -0.15 -13.63 2.97
CA MET A 75 0.51 -13.14 4.18
C MET A 75 -0.44 -13.09 5.39
N VAL A 76 -1.69 -12.64 5.20
CA VAL A 76 -2.70 -12.65 6.27
C VAL A 76 -2.97 -14.09 6.72
N ARG A 77 -3.13 -15.02 5.77
CA ARG A 77 -3.37 -16.43 6.09
C ARG A 77 -2.17 -17.10 6.76
N LEU A 78 -0.96 -16.78 6.32
CA LEU A 78 0.28 -17.27 6.93
C LEU A 78 0.43 -16.74 8.37
N ASN A 79 0.07 -15.48 8.62
CA ASN A 79 0.11 -14.91 9.96
C ASN A 79 -0.83 -15.64 10.94
N GLN A 80 -1.93 -16.21 10.46
CA GLN A 80 -2.88 -17.01 11.24
C GLN A 80 -2.40 -18.45 11.49
N THR A 81 -1.69 -19.06 10.52
CA THR A 81 -1.34 -20.50 10.57
C THR A 81 0.08 -20.77 11.06
N MET A 82 0.99 -19.81 10.97
CA MET A 82 2.42 -20.03 11.27
C MET A 82 2.70 -19.97 12.78
N PRO A 83 3.23 -21.05 13.40
CA PRO A 83 3.66 -21.01 14.79
C PRO A 83 4.86 -20.08 14.96
N GLY A 84 4.95 -19.36 16.08
CA GLY A 84 6.14 -18.57 16.44
C GLY A 84 5.87 -17.47 17.46
N ASP A 85 6.91 -17.05 18.16
CA ASP A 85 6.86 -16.10 19.30
C ASP A 85 6.58 -14.64 18.92
N LYS A 86 6.51 -14.31 17.62
CA LYS A 86 6.23 -12.94 17.20
C LYS A 86 4.78 -12.57 17.48
N THR A 87 4.58 -11.45 18.18
CA THR A 87 3.25 -10.91 18.52
C THR A 87 2.40 -10.65 17.28
N ALA A 88 1.08 -10.81 17.43
CA ALA A 88 0.08 -10.57 16.39
C ALA A 88 0.24 -9.20 15.72
N LYS A 89 0.59 -8.18 16.53
CA LYS A 89 0.86 -6.81 16.11
C LYS A 89 1.97 -6.73 15.07
N THR A 90 3.16 -7.24 15.36
CA THR A 90 4.32 -7.11 14.46
C THR A 90 4.09 -7.83 13.14
N ARG A 91 3.40 -8.98 13.17
CA ARG A 91 3.04 -9.74 11.97
C ARG A 91 2.08 -8.96 11.06
N TYR A 92 1.02 -8.41 11.64
CA TYR A 92 0.02 -7.63 10.89
C TYR A 92 0.59 -6.30 10.34
N GLN A 93 1.41 -5.61 11.13
CA GLN A 93 2.08 -4.38 10.71
C GLN A 93 3.00 -4.62 9.50
N LEU A 94 3.78 -5.70 9.51
CA LEU A 94 4.68 -6.05 8.40
C LEU A 94 3.90 -6.34 7.11
N THR A 95 2.85 -7.17 7.19
CA THR A 95 2.00 -7.49 6.03
C THR A 95 1.35 -6.24 5.44
N THR A 96 0.86 -5.37 6.31
CA THR A 96 0.21 -4.13 5.87
C THR A 96 1.22 -3.18 5.23
N LEU A 97 2.41 -3.04 5.80
CA LEU A 97 3.49 -2.21 5.26
C LEU A 97 3.96 -2.71 3.88
N ILE A 98 4.12 -4.02 3.69
CA ILE A 98 4.48 -4.61 2.39
C ILE A 98 3.38 -4.35 1.35
N SER A 99 2.11 -4.49 1.73
CA SER A 99 0.99 -4.19 0.84
C SER A 99 0.96 -2.71 0.44
N MET A 100 1.26 -1.82 1.39
CA MET A 100 1.34 -0.37 1.14
C MET A 100 2.51 0.00 0.23
N LEU A 101 3.69 -0.58 0.44
CA LEU A 101 4.86 -0.36 -0.41
C LEU A 101 4.59 -0.79 -1.85
N ALA A 102 3.91 -1.92 -2.02
CA ALA A 102 3.49 -2.39 -3.34
C ALA A 102 2.48 -1.43 -3.99
N ALA A 103 1.54 -0.87 -3.24
CA ALA A 103 0.61 0.15 -3.73
C ALA A 103 1.30 1.47 -4.12
N ASP A 104 2.30 1.88 -3.33
CA ASP A 104 3.08 3.10 -3.54
C ASP A 104 3.95 3.00 -4.80
N SER A 105 4.47 1.80 -5.11
CA SER A 105 5.26 1.57 -6.33
C SER A 105 4.50 1.92 -7.62
N ILE A 106 3.17 1.74 -7.64
CA ILE A 106 2.31 2.14 -8.78
C ILE A 106 2.34 3.67 -8.95
N GLY A 107 2.25 4.42 -7.85
CA GLY A 107 2.37 5.88 -7.89
C GLY A 107 3.74 6.32 -8.39
N PHE A 108 4.80 5.64 -7.93
CA PHE A 108 6.17 5.90 -8.36
C PHE A 108 6.38 5.71 -9.88
N TYR A 109 5.74 4.71 -10.49
CA TYR A 109 5.76 4.53 -11.95
C TYR A 109 5.15 5.71 -12.69
N GLY A 110 4.02 6.24 -12.20
CA GLY A 110 3.36 7.42 -12.75
C GLY A 110 4.25 8.67 -12.72
N VAL A 111 4.88 8.92 -11.56
CA VAL A 111 5.80 10.05 -11.38
C VAL A 111 7.02 9.91 -12.29
N THR A 112 7.59 8.71 -12.37
CA THR A 112 8.75 8.43 -13.23
C THR A 112 8.43 8.71 -14.69
N LEU A 113 7.29 8.20 -15.19
CA LEU A 113 6.84 8.45 -16.57
C LEU A 113 6.62 9.94 -16.83
N TYR A 114 5.98 10.63 -15.90
CA TYR A 114 5.71 12.06 -16.02
C TYR A 114 7.00 12.88 -16.11
N LEU A 115 7.96 12.64 -15.21
CA LEU A 115 9.28 13.30 -15.24
C LEU A 115 10.07 12.96 -16.50
N TRP A 116 9.91 11.75 -17.02
CA TRP A 116 10.52 11.33 -18.29
C TRP A 116 9.93 12.07 -19.50
N GLY A 117 8.85 12.84 -19.34
CA GLY A 117 8.27 13.63 -20.42
C GLY A 117 6.91 13.11 -20.91
N ASP A 118 6.31 12.11 -20.26
CA ASP A 118 4.96 11.65 -20.61
C ASP A 118 3.90 12.70 -20.24
N PRO A 119 2.71 12.71 -20.90
CA PRO A 119 1.66 13.66 -20.59
C PRO A 119 1.17 13.57 -19.14
N ILE A 120 0.62 14.67 -18.63
CA ILE A 120 0.00 14.73 -17.31
C ILE A 120 -1.09 13.68 -17.10
N ASN A 121 -1.75 13.25 -18.17
CA ASN A 121 -2.77 12.19 -18.13
C ASN A 121 -2.21 10.87 -17.56
N THR A 122 -0.95 10.54 -17.87
CA THR A 122 -0.32 9.34 -17.32
C THR A 122 -0.12 9.47 -15.81
N LEU A 123 0.32 10.65 -15.34
CA LEU A 123 0.42 10.91 -13.90
C LEU A 123 -0.94 10.70 -13.22
N TYR A 124 -2.03 11.21 -13.79
CA TYR A 124 -3.37 11.02 -13.22
C TYR A 124 -3.83 9.57 -13.19
N ILE A 125 -3.58 8.80 -14.26
CA ILE A 125 -4.00 7.40 -14.33
C ILE A 125 -3.28 6.58 -13.24
N PHE A 126 -1.95 6.72 -13.13
CA PHE A 126 -1.18 6.00 -12.11
C PHE A 126 -1.46 6.51 -10.70
N SER A 127 -1.66 7.81 -10.50
CA SER A 127 -2.07 8.36 -9.20
C SER A 127 -3.45 7.83 -8.79
N LEU A 128 -4.41 7.74 -9.72
CA LEU A 128 -5.74 7.21 -9.43
C LEU A 128 -5.68 5.70 -9.11
N LEU A 129 -4.88 4.94 -9.87
CA LEU A 129 -4.62 3.52 -9.59
C LEU A 129 -3.94 3.31 -8.24
N SER A 130 -2.95 4.13 -7.90
CA SER A 130 -2.25 4.06 -6.62
C SER A 130 -3.19 4.46 -5.47
N ALA A 131 -4.01 5.50 -5.63
CA ALA A 131 -5.03 5.88 -4.66
C ALA A 131 -6.07 4.75 -4.46
N LEU A 132 -6.50 4.08 -5.53
CA LEU A 132 -7.37 2.92 -5.45
C LEU A 132 -6.69 1.75 -4.72
N ALA A 133 -5.42 1.48 -5.02
CA ALA A 133 -4.63 0.47 -4.32
C ALA A 133 -4.51 0.79 -2.82
N PHE A 134 -4.21 2.05 -2.46
CA PHE A 134 -4.21 2.49 -1.06
C PHE A 134 -5.57 2.29 -0.40
N PHE A 135 -6.67 2.57 -1.09
CA PHE A 135 -8.01 2.37 -0.56
C PHE A 135 -8.34 0.89 -0.29
N LEU A 136 -7.91 0.00 -1.20
CA LEU A 136 -8.11 -1.45 -1.09
C LEU A 136 -7.24 -2.09 -0.02
N TYR A 137 -5.98 -1.65 0.08
CA TYR A 137 -4.99 -2.18 1.02
C TYR A 137 -4.93 -1.44 2.34
N ARG A 138 -5.95 -0.63 2.66
CA ARG A 138 -6.07 0.05 3.94
C ARG A 138 -5.98 -0.94 5.11
N PRO A 139 -5.49 -0.51 6.29
CA PRO A 139 -5.52 -1.35 7.49
C PRO A 139 -6.97 -1.67 7.86
N LYS A 140 -7.27 -2.96 8.06
CA LYS A 140 -8.61 -3.45 8.42
C LYS A 140 -8.56 -4.06 9.82
N TRP A 141 -9.45 -3.60 10.69
CA TRP A 141 -9.56 -4.11 12.07
C TRP A 141 -9.95 -5.59 12.11
N ASP A 142 -10.82 -6.03 11.21
CA ASP A 142 -11.30 -7.41 11.15
C ASP A 142 -10.16 -8.42 10.91
N GLU A 143 -9.19 -8.09 10.05
CA GLU A 143 -8.02 -8.93 9.77
C GLU A 143 -7.12 -9.08 11.01
N TYR A 144 -6.96 -7.99 11.77
CA TYR A 144 -6.17 -7.99 13.00
C TYR A 144 -6.84 -8.83 14.10
N HIS A 145 -8.15 -8.68 14.30
CA HIS A 145 -8.91 -9.48 15.27
C HIS A 145 -8.87 -10.97 14.94
N ALA A 146 -9.03 -11.33 13.66
CA ALA A 146 -8.95 -12.72 13.23
C ALA A 146 -7.57 -13.36 13.49
N ILE A 147 -6.47 -12.61 13.36
CA ILE A 147 -5.13 -13.10 13.70
C ILE A 147 -4.98 -13.26 15.23
N HIS A 148 -5.50 -12.31 16.01
CA HIS A 148 -5.43 -12.37 17.47
C HIS A 148 -6.20 -13.57 18.03
N GLU A 149 -7.43 -13.81 17.57
CA GLU A 149 -8.25 -14.95 17.96
C GLU A 149 -7.61 -16.29 17.58
N ALA A 150 -7.04 -16.38 16.37
CA ALA A 150 -6.35 -17.60 15.92
C ALA A 150 -5.14 -17.95 16.81
N LEU A 151 -4.41 -16.95 17.29
CA LEU A 151 -3.26 -17.15 18.18
C LEU A 151 -3.68 -17.55 19.61
N ILE A 152 -4.75 -16.95 20.15
CA ILE A 152 -5.30 -17.32 21.47
C ILE A 152 -5.84 -18.76 21.46
N ASN A 153 -6.62 -19.13 20.43
CA ASN A 153 -7.14 -20.49 20.33
C ASN A 153 -6.02 -21.53 20.22
N ARG A 154 -4.92 -21.21 19.52
CA ARG A 154 -3.77 -22.11 19.43
C ARG A 154 -3.01 -22.24 20.75
N SER A 155 -2.83 -21.16 21.51
CA SER A 155 -2.16 -21.26 22.82
C SER A 155 -2.93 -22.15 23.80
N ASN A 156 -4.27 -22.13 23.72
CA ASN A 156 -5.12 -22.99 24.55
C ASN A 156 -4.95 -24.48 24.19
N ILE A 157 -4.84 -24.81 22.89
CA ILE A 157 -4.63 -26.20 22.42
C ILE A 157 -3.26 -26.77 22.83
N THR A 158 -2.22 -25.94 22.94
CA THR A 158 -0.87 -26.39 23.33
C THR A 158 -0.68 -26.57 24.85
N ASN A 159 -1.62 -26.11 25.67
CA ASN A 159 -1.54 -26.19 27.14
C ASN A 159 -2.38 -27.34 27.74
N ASP A 160 -3.10 -28.09 26.90
CA ASP A 160 -3.78 -29.35 27.23
C ASP A 160 -2.93 -30.56 26.76
#